data_AF-A0AAD5L7L5-F1
#
_entry.id   AF-A0AAD5L7L5-F1
#
_cell.length_a   1.000
_cell.length_b   1.000
_cell.length_c   1.000
_cell.angle_alpha   90.00
_cell.angle_beta   90.00
_cell.angle_gamma   90.00
#
_symmetry.space_group_name_H-M   'P 1'
#
loop_
_entity.id
_entity.type
_entity.pdbx_description
1 polymer ?
#
loop_
_entity_poly.entity_id
_entity_poly.type
_entity_poly.pdbx_seq_one_letter_code
_entity_poly.pdbx_strand_id
1 'polypeptide(L)' 'MATASSDCSEQTSVGAPTSPRRGTTLAAAASVTFRHQSSLPTLPIPPLEETCRRYLESLRALQTPEEFAASQARQA' A
#
# COMPACT_ATOMS: atom_id res chain seq x y z
N MET A 1 -45.41 21.25 -9.29
CA MET A 1 -44.20 21.01 -10.10
C MET A 1 -43.11 21.95 -9.61
N ALA A 2 -41.90 21.41 -9.47
CA ALA A 2 -40.66 22.09 -9.06
C ALA A 2 -40.34 23.31 -9.97
N THR A 3 -39.56 24.32 -9.60
CA THR A 3 -38.22 24.30 -9.01
C THR A 3 -37.94 25.68 -8.38
N ALA A 4 -37.28 25.70 -7.22
CA ALA A 4 -36.68 26.92 -6.69
C ALA A 4 -35.28 27.07 -7.29
N SER A 5 -35.07 28.15 -8.04
CA SER A 5 -33.73 28.67 -8.30
C SER A 5 -33.20 29.27 -7.01
N SER A 6 -32.08 28.76 -6.51
CA SER A 6 -31.27 29.47 -5.53
C SER A 6 -29.84 29.42 -6.02
N ASP A 7 -29.49 30.52 -6.67
CA ASP A 7 -28.13 30.87 -7.08
C ASP A 7 -27.23 30.90 -5.84
N CYS A 8 -26.07 30.24 -5.93
CA CYS A 8 -25.00 30.41 -4.97
C CYS A 8 -23.69 30.43 -5.75
N SER A 9 -23.41 31.58 -6.35
CA SER A 9 -22.04 31.95 -6.70
C SER A 9 -21.53 33.05 -5.76
N GLU A 10 -20.28 32.84 -5.38
CA GLU A 10 -19.31 33.75 -4.77
C GLU A 10 -19.41 34.01 -3.26
N GLN A 11 -18.37 33.55 -2.55
CA GLN A 11 -17.42 34.49 -1.96
C GLN A 11 -16.08 33.83 -1.63
N THR A 12 -15.06 34.28 -2.35
CA THR A 12 -13.65 34.26 -1.95
C THR A 12 -13.47 35.21 -0.76
N SER A 13 -12.93 34.75 0.38
CA SER A 13 -12.26 35.65 1.33
C SER A 13 -11.35 34.90 2.33
N VAL A 14 -10.04 35.03 2.06
CA VAL A 14 -8.90 35.22 2.97
C VAL A 14 -8.77 34.42 4.28
N GLY A 15 -7.64 33.70 4.37
CA GLY A 15 -6.86 33.56 5.59
C GLY A 15 -7.31 32.46 6.56
N ALA A 16 -7.07 31.20 6.18
CA ALA A 16 -7.21 30.09 7.13
C ALA A 16 -6.32 30.34 8.35
N PRO A 17 -6.84 30.23 9.60
CA PRO A 17 -5.97 30.20 10.76
C PRO A 17 -5.04 29.01 10.56
N THR A 18 -3.75 29.33 10.41
CA THR A 18 -2.68 28.36 10.51
C THR A 18 -2.84 27.70 11.87
N SER A 19 -3.57 26.59 11.90
CA SER A 19 -3.41 25.62 12.96
C SER A 19 -1.91 25.36 13.01
N PRO A 20 -1.25 25.50 14.17
CA PRO A 20 0.11 25.05 14.28
C PRO A 20 0.01 23.57 13.95
N ARG A 21 0.43 23.19 12.74
CA ARG A 21 0.57 21.80 12.33
C ARG A 21 1.71 21.34 13.20
N ARG A 22 1.34 20.88 14.40
CA ARG A 22 2.24 20.43 15.43
C ARG A 22 2.88 19.21 14.81
N GLY A 23 4.01 19.42 14.16
CA GLY A 23 4.99 18.37 13.96
C GLY A 23 5.31 17.92 15.36
N THR A 24 4.58 16.90 15.82
CA THR A 24 4.83 16.29 17.11
C THR A 24 6.23 15.75 16.99
N THR A 25 7.19 16.48 17.54
CA THR A 25 8.52 15.98 17.83
C THR A 25 8.29 14.78 18.73
N LEU A 26 8.22 13.59 18.13
CA LEU A 26 8.06 12.27 18.75
C LEU A 26 9.36 11.91 19.49
N ALA A 27 9.78 12.80 20.38
CA ALA A 27 11.02 12.68 21.15
C ALA A 27 10.75 12.53 22.66
N ALA A 28 9.49 12.58 23.10
CA ALA A 28 9.13 12.41 24.50
C ALA A 28 8.47 11.04 24.70
N ALA A 29 9.29 10.06 25.10
CA ALA A 29 8.97 8.66 25.37
C ALA A 29 8.48 7.88 24.14
N ALA A 30 9.38 7.09 23.53
CA ALA A 30 8.98 6.02 22.61
C ALA A 30 7.93 5.15 23.32
N SER A 31 6.66 5.32 22.94
CA SER A 31 5.57 4.51 23.46
C SER A 31 5.93 3.05 23.25
N VAL A 32 5.54 2.18 24.18
CA VAL A 32 5.84 0.74 24.15
C VAL A 32 5.58 0.16 22.74
N THR A 33 4.55 0.65 22.07
CA THR A 33 4.11 0.29 20.72
C THR A 33 5.17 0.42 19.63
N PHE A 34 6.05 1.44 19.66
CA PHE A 34 6.97 1.73 18.53
C PHE A 34 8.45 1.58 18.88
N ARG A 35 8.80 1.13 20.10
CA ARG A 35 10.19 1.03 20.57
C ARG A 35 11.09 0.15 19.68
N HIS A 36 10.53 -0.85 19.01
CA HIS A 36 11.27 -1.79 18.17
C HIS A 36 11.31 -1.39 16.71
N GLN A 37 10.59 -0.34 16.30
CA GLN A 37 10.46 0.04 14.89
C GLN A 37 11.81 0.35 14.24
N SER A 38 12.73 0.97 14.99
CA SER A 38 14.07 1.32 14.55
C SER A 38 15.04 0.13 14.48
N SER A 39 14.70 -0.98 15.15
CA SER A 39 15.51 -2.21 15.22
C SER A 39 14.99 -3.34 14.33
N LEU A 40 13.89 -3.12 13.61
CA LEU A 40 13.34 -4.15 12.72
C LEU A 40 14.31 -4.38 11.54
N PRO A 41 14.65 -5.63 11.24
CA PRO A 41 15.46 -5.94 10.07
C PRO A 41 14.68 -5.58 8.81
N THR A 42 15.41 -5.18 7.76
CA THR A 42 14.84 -5.01 6.43
C THR A 42 14.33 -6.35 5.91
N LEU A 43 13.20 -6.31 5.19
CA LEU A 43 12.64 -7.51 4.58
C LEU A 43 13.62 -8.06 3.53
N PRO A 44 14.06 -9.33 3.64
CA PRO A 44 14.96 -9.91 2.65
C PRO A 44 14.22 -10.14 1.32
N ILE A 45 14.90 -9.83 0.22
CA ILE A 45 14.42 -10.13 -1.13
C ILE A 45 14.88 -11.56 -1.47
N PRO A 46 13.96 -12.49 -1.75
CA PRO A 46 14.33 -13.85 -2.14
C PRO A 46 14.99 -13.86 -3.54
N PRO A 47 15.83 -14.88 -3.85
CA PRO A 47 16.35 -15.04 -5.19
C PRO A 47 15.22 -15.31 -6.19
N LEU A 48 15.45 -14.93 -7.44
CA LEU A 48 14.48 -15.07 -8.51
C LEU A 48 14.03 -16.53 -8.69
N GLU A 49 15.00 -17.45 -8.73
CA GLU A 49 14.79 -18.89 -8.91
C GLU A 49 13.81 -19.47 -7.88
N GLU A 50 14.00 -19.13 -6.60
CA GLU A 50 13.13 -19.62 -5.53
C GLU A 50 11.72 -19.02 -5.60
N THR A 51 11.60 -17.80 -6.11
CA THR A 51 10.31 -17.13 -6.31
C THR A 51 9.54 -17.78 -7.47
N CYS A 52 10.22 -18.04 -8.60
CA CYS A 52 9.67 -18.77 -9.75
C CYS A 52 9.24 -20.18 -9.35
N ARG A 53 10.06 -20.89 -8.56
CA ARG A 53 9.74 -22.23 -8.06
C ARG A 53 8.45 -22.24 -7.23
N ARG A 54 8.34 -21.34 -6.24
CA ARG A 54 7.14 -21.24 -5.39
C ARG A 54 5.90 -20.84 -6.18
N TYR A 55 6.06 -19.99 -7.19
CA TYR A 55 4.97 -19.66 -8.11
C TYR A 55 4.47 -20.90 -8.86
N LEU A 56 5.36 -21.69 -9.49
CA LEU A 56 4.96 -22.91 -10.20
C LEU A 56 4.32 -23.93 -9.25
N GLU A 57 4.84 -24.06 -8.02
CA GLU A 57 4.26 -24.93 -7.01
C GLU A 57 2.81 -24.55 -6.67
N SER A 58 2.52 -23.25 -6.55
CA SER A 58 1.15 -22.75 -6.31
C SER A 58 0.18 -23.02 -7.46
N LEU A 59 0.67 -23.05 -8.70
CA LEU A 59 -0.15 -23.27 -9.90
C LEU A 59 -0.55 -24.72 -10.11
N ARG A 60 0.21 -25.68 -9.56
CA ARG A 60 -0.07 -27.12 -9.73
C ARG A 60 -1.47 -27.54 -9.28
N ALA A 61 -2.02 -26.87 -8.28
CA ALA A 61 -3.36 -27.16 -7.77
C ALA A 61 -4.49 -26.54 -8.61
N LEU A 62 -4.16 -25.59 -9.48
CA LEU A 62 -5.13 -24.74 -10.18
C LEU A 62 -5.22 -25.05 -11.68
N GLN A 63 -4.13 -25.53 -12.28
CA GLN A 63 -4.01 -25.71 -13.72
C GLN A 63 -4.09 -27.18 -14.13
N THR A 64 -4.57 -27.41 -15.35
CA THR A 64 -4.44 -28.71 -16.00
C THR A 64 -2.97 -28.99 -16.39
N PRO A 65 -2.58 -30.25 -16.65
CA PRO A 65 -1.19 -30.60 -16.98
C PRO A 65 -0.64 -29.85 -18.21
N GLU A 66 -1.49 -29.57 -19.20
CA GLU A 66 -1.11 -28.83 -20.41
C GLU A 66 -0.81 -27.36 -20.12
N GLU A 67 -1.68 -26.69 -19.37
CA GLU A 67 -1.52 -25.30 -18.95
C GLU A 67 -0.29 -25.11 -18.04
N PHE A 68 -0.02 -26.10 -17.20
CA PHE A 68 1.16 -26.11 -16.34
C PHE A 68 2.45 -26.25 -17.14
N ALA A 69 2.47 -27.12 -18.17
CA ALA A 69 3.61 -27.25 -19.07
C ALA A 69 3.88 -25.95 -19.86
N ALA A 70 2.82 -25.29 -20.35
CA ALA A 70 2.93 -23.98 -20.99
C ALA A 70 3.43 -22.89 -20.03
N SER A 71 3.04 -22.95 -18.76
CA SER A 71 3.49 -22.02 -17.71
C SER A 71 4.96 -22.23 -17.36
N GLN A 72 5.45 -23.48 -17.30
CA GLN A 72 6.87 -23.78 -17.15
C GLN A 72 7.70 -23.33 -18.35
N ALA A 73 7.24 -23.59 -19.57
CA ALA A 73 7.97 -23.24 -20.79
C ALA A 73 8.19 -21.72 -20.94
N ARG A 74 7.31 -20.88 -20.37
CA ARG A 74 7.49 -19.42 -20.36
C ARG A 74 8.51 -18.92 -19.33
N GLN A 75 8.92 -19.76 -18.39
CA GLN A 75 9.89 -19.41 -17.34
C GLN A 75 11.32 -19.88 -17.65
N ALA A 76 11.51 -20.69 -18.70
CA ALA A 76 12.80 -21.10 -19.23
C ALA A 76 13.33 -20.08 -20.26
#